data_AF-A0A0G0UZ57-F1
#
_entry.id   AF-A0A0G0UZ57-F1
#
_cell.length_a   1.000
_cell.length_b   1.000
_cell.length_c   1.000
_cell.angle_alpha   90.00
_cell.angle_beta   90.00
_cell.angle_gamma   90.00
#
_symmetry.space_group_name_H-M   'P 1'
#
loop_
_entity.id
_entity.type
_entity.pdbx_description
1 polymer ?
#
loop_
_entity_poly.entity_id
_entity_poly.type
_entity_poly.pdbx_seq_one_letter_code
_entity_poly.pdbx_strand_id
1 'polypeptide(L)'
;MFKRLITARQTSILSAAFVIASMVAASRILGLIRNRLLTARFTTEQLDPYWAAFRIPDFLFEILVAGAVSVAFIPVFTSYLSNNKKNEAFKIASSVINSASLTVVIFSAIYLLFASSILRQIVPGFSEEELKTAVSISRLLILFQVLPLVVGNFFTAILQSYRQFLVPALAPVIYNIGTIIGIIILSPLFGIYGPVYGVLFGACLFFAIHVPLIWHVGYRHMFILNLRHRGVKEIGRLMIPRTISVSATQLDFTVDTYLASLLGGGSITILTLARQLQIIPVMLFGLPIAQAALPTFTDYIARGSIDRFKSTLITSLHQILFFQGSHRTFGIGRGAV
;
A
#
# COMPACT_ATOMS: atom_id res chain seq x y z
N MET A 1 -24.53 -16.92 -9.83
CA MET A 1 -24.14 -15.60 -10.38
C MET A 1 -22.88 -15.05 -9.72
N PHE A 2 -22.80 -14.98 -8.39
CA PHE A 2 -21.64 -14.47 -7.64
C PHE A 2 -20.31 -15.19 -7.93
N LYS A 3 -20.28 -16.54 -7.96
CA LYS A 3 -19.08 -17.31 -8.36
C LYS A 3 -18.55 -16.92 -9.74
N ARG A 4 -19.44 -16.76 -10.73
CA ARG A 4 -19.10 -16.39 -12.11
C ARG A 4 -18.51 -14.98 -12.19
N LEU A 5 -18.99 -14.05 -11.38
CA LEU A 5 -18.53 -12.66 -11.35
C LEU A 5 -17.12 -12.53 -10.76
N ILE A 6 -16.84 -13.29 -9.69
CA ILE A 6 -15.54 -13.25 -9.00
C ILE A 6 -14.46 -13.99 -9.81
N THR A 7 -14.80 -15.07 -10.51
CA THR A 7 -13.84 -15.82 -11.34
C THR A 7 -13.68 -15.26 -12.76
N ALA A 8 -14.47 -14.28 -13.16
CA ALA A 8 -14.45 -13.71 -14.51
C ALA A 8 -13.09 -13.05 -14.81
N ARG A 9 -12.46 -13.49 -15.91
CA ARG A 9 -11.26 -12.84 -16.44
C ARG A 9 -11.68 -11.60 -17.23
N GLN A 10 -11.03 -10.47 -16.99
CA GLN A 10 -11.24 -9.28 -17.80
C GLN A 10 -10.55 -9.49 -19.16
N THR A 11 -11.35 -9.58 -20.23
CA THR A 11 -10.87 -9.94 -21.58
C THR A 11 -10.33 -8.73 -22.36
N SER A 12 -10.73 -7.51 -22.01
CA SER A 12 -10.21 -6.28 -22.60
C SER A 12 -9.44 -5.42 -21.60
N ILE A 13 -8.38 -4.76 -22.10
CA ILE A 13 -7.53 -3.84 -21.32
C ILE A 13 -8.38 -2.71 -20.73
N LEU A 14 -9.34 -2.18 -21.51
CA LEU A 14 -10.23 -1.11 -21.08
C LEU A 14 -11.15 -1.55 -19.92
N SER A 15 -11.68 -2.77 -19.96
CA SER A 15 -12.49 -3.33 -18.87
C SER A 15 -11.67 -3.52 -17.60
N ALA A 16 -10.45 -4.06 -17.71
CA ALA A 16 -9.55 -4.21 -16.57
C ALA A 16 -9.17 -2.85 -15.97
N ALA A 17 -8.81 -1.88 -16.80
CA ALA A 17 -8.47 -0.52 -16.38
C ALA A 17 -9.64 0.17 -15.67
N PHE A 18 -10.86 0.06 -16.20
CA PHE A 18 -12.06 0.63 -15.57
C PHE A 18 -12.37 0.00 -14.21
N VAL A 19 -12.28 -1.34 -14.10
CA VAL A 19 -12.50 -2.04 -12.82
C VAL A 19 -11.44 -1.63 -11.79
N ILE A 20 -10.16 -1.59 -12.19
CA ILE A 20 -9.08 -1.18 -11.27
C ILE A 20 -9.28 0.27 -10.84
N ALA A 21 -9.51 1.19 -11.78
CA ALA A 21 -9.69 2.61 -11.50
C ALA A 21 -10.89 2.87 -10.59
N SER A 22 -12.04 2.25 -10.85
CA SER A 22 -13.24 2.40 -10.02
C SER A 22 -13.05 1.86 -8.61
N MET A 23 -12.42 0.69 -8.45
CA MET A 23 -12.15 0.13 -7.13
C MET A 23 -11.08 0.90 -6.35
N VAL A 24 -10.05 1.41 -7.03
CA VAL A 24 -9.05 2.30 -6.41
C VAL A 24 -9.73 3.60 -5.96
N ALA A 25 -10.58 4.21 -6.78
CA ALA A 25 -11.34 5.39 -6.41
C ALA A 25 -12.25 5.13 -5.20
N ALA A 26 -12.99 4.01 -5.21
CA ALA A 26 -13.81 3.59 -4.07
C ALA A 26 -12.98 3.43 -2.79
N SER A 27 -11.83 2.73 -2.87
CA SER A 27 -10.91 2.57 -1.74
C SER A 27 -10.42 3.91 -1.19
N ARG A 28 -10.09 4.86 -2.06
CA ARG A 28 -9.67 6.22 -1.66
C ARG A 28 -10.80 7.00 -0.99
N ILE A 29 -12.02 6.96 -1.54
CA ILE A 29 -13.20 7.59 -0.93
C ILE A 29 -13.46 6.98 0.45
N LEU A 30 -13.43 5.66 0.59
CA LEU A 30 -13.57 5.00 1.89
C LEU A 30 -12.45 5.37 2.85
N GLY A 31 -11.21 5.54 2.37
CA GLY A 31 -10.09 6.04 3.18
C GLY A 31 -10.35 7.45 3.74
N LEU A 32 -10.95 8.34 2.94
CA LEU A 32 -11.36 9.67 3.39
C LEU A 32 -12.49 9.60 4.41
N ILE A 33 -13.50 8.76 4.18
CA ILE A 33 -14.59 8.52 5.14
C ILE A 33 -14.02 7.99 6.46
N ARG A 34 -13.12 7.00 6.41
CA ARG A 34 -12.43 6.46 7.58
C ARG A 34 -11.71 7.56 8.35
N ASN A 35 -10.94 8.41 7.67
CA ASN A 35 -10.24 9.52 8.33
C ASN A 35 -11.20 10.52 8.96
N ARG A 36 -12.30 10.85 8.28
CA ARG A 36 -13.34 11.74 8.82
C ARG A 36 -14.00 11.13 10.06
N LEU A 37 -14.26 9.83 10.07
CA LEU A 37 -14.82 9.13 11.22
C LEU A 37 -13.83 9.09 12.39
N LEU A 38 -12.54 8.88 12.13
CA LEU A 38 -11.49 8.95 13.17
C LEU A 38 -11.45 10.32 13.83
N THR A 39 -11.37 11.41 13.04
CA THR A 39 -11.30 12.77 13.58
C THR A 39 -12.63 13.29 14.16
N ALA A 40 -13.75 12.70 13.78
CA ALA A 40 -15.04 12.96 14.42
C ALA A 40 -15.17 12.26 15.79
N ARG A 41 -14.43 11.16 16.00
CA ARG A 41 -14.53 10.32 17.20
C ARG A 41 -13.44 10.60 18.24
N PHE A 42 -12.24 10.95 17.79
CA PHE A 42 -11.06 11.13 18.63
C PHE A 42 -10.43 12.49 18.37
N THR A 43 -9.81 13.06 19.40
CA THR A 43 -9.01 14.29 19.23
C THR A 43 -7.75 14.00 18.43
N THR A 44 -7.14 15.04 17.87
CA THR A 44 -5.85 14.90 17.16
C THR A 44 -4.76 14.34 18.06
N GLU A 45 -4.72 14.74 19.34
CA GLU A 45 -3.76 14.23 20.33
C GLU A 45 -3.94 12.73 20.58
N GLN A 46 -5.19 12.25 20.71
CA GLN A 46 -5.47 10.81 20.85
C GLN A 46 -5.09 10.00 19.61
N LEU A 47 -5.09 10.63 18.43
CA LEU A 47 -4.76 10.00 17.17
C LEU A 47 -3.25 9.96 16.89
N ASP A 48 -2.44 10.79 17.55
CA ASP A 48 -0.98 10.81 17.35
C ASP A 48 -0.33 9.47 17.68
N PRO A 49 -0.58 8.84 18.86
CA PRO A 49 -0.11 7.50 19.16
C PRO A 49 -0.63 6.44 18.18
N TYR A 50 -1.88 6.58 17.73
CA TYR A 50 -2.48 5.67 16.76
C TYR A 50 -1.73 5.72 15.43
N TRP A 51 -1.47 6.90 14.86
CA TRP A 51 -0.77 7.03 13.59
C TRP A 51 0.73 6.68 13.70
N ALA A 52 1.38 7.09 14.79
CA ALA A 52 2.79 6.76 15.04
C ALA A 52 3.01 5.24 15.14
N ALA A 53 2.04 4.50 15.69
CA ALA A 53 2.12 3.05 15.83
C ALA A 53 2.25 2.30 14.49
N PHE A 54 1.76 2.88 13.38
CA PHE A 54 1.89 2.28 12.04
C PHE A 54 3.29 2.41 11.44
N ARG A 55 4.15 3.29 11.98
CA ARG A 55 5.43 3.63 11.34
C ARG A 55 6.31 2.42 11.02
N ILE A 56 6.54 1.55 12.01
CA ILE A 56 7.35 0.33 11.83
C ILE A 56 6.63 -0.76 11.03
N PRO A 57 5.37 -1.11 11.32
CA PRO A 57 4.58 -2.02 10.49
C PRO A 57 4.57 -1.63 9.00
N ASP A 58 4.32 -0.36 8.70
CA ASP A 58 4.27 0.16 7.33
C ASP A 58 5.64 0.15 6.67
N PHE A 59 6.70 0.50 7.39
CA PHE A 59 8.08 0.42 6.88
C PHE A 59 8.41 -1.01 6.41
N LEU A 60 8.11 -2.02 7.24
CA LEU A 60 8.34 -3.42 6.90
C LEU A 60 7.47 -3.88 5.72
N PHE A 61 6.19 -3.51 5.75
CA PHE A 61 5.25 -3.85 4.68
C PHE A 61 5.69 -3.26 3.33
N GLU A 62 6.04 -1.98 3.27
CA GLU A 62 6.41 -1.28 2.04
C GLU A 62 7.69 -1.83 1.42
N ILE A 63 8.72 -2.11 2.24
CA ILE A 63 9.96 -2.72 1.75
C ILE A 63 9.72 -4.09 1.12
N LEU A 64 8.86 -4.92 1.74
CA LEU A 64 8.58 -6.26 1.24
C LEU A 64 7.62 -6.25 0.05
N VAL A 65 6.55 -5.45 0.09
CA VAL A 65 5.47 -5.50 -0.90
C VAL A 65 5.71 -4.54 -2.04
N ALA A 66 5.87 -3.24 -1.76
CA ALA A 66 6.12 -2.25 -2.81
C ALA A 66 7.50 -2.43 -3.45
N GLY A 67 8.44 -3.07 -2.72
CA GLY A 67 9.72 -3.53 -3.23
C GLY A 67 9.67 -4.77 -4.12
N ALA A 68 8.98 -5.84 -3.70
CA ALA A 68 9.05 -7.16 -4.35
C ALA A 68 7.96 -7.46 -5.37
N VAL A 69 6.72 -7.11 -5.03
CA VAL A 69 5.54 -7.74 -5.62
C VAL A 69 5.29 -7.20 -7.03
N SER A 70 5.30 -5.88 -7.22
CA SER A 70 4.87 -5.28 -8.48
C SER A 70 5.97 -5.19 -9.54
N VAL A 71 7.23 -5.02 -9.13
CA VAL A 71 8.36 -4.76 -10.07
C VAL A 71 9.10 -6.04 -10.46
N ALA A 72 9.26 -6.97 -9.52
CA ALA A 72 10.10 -8.16 -9.71
C ALA A 72 9.28 -9.45 -9.85
N PHE A 73 8.30 -9.64 -8.97
CA PHE A 73 7.56 -10.90 -8.90
C PHE A 73 6.66 -11.13 -10.12
N ILE A 74 5.79 -10.18 -10.48
CA ILE A 74 4.83 -10.36 -11.59
C ILE A 74 5.54 -10.69 -12.91
N PRO A 75 6.59 -9.98 -13.36
CA PRO A 75 7.27 -10.29 -14.62
C PRO A 75 7.92 -11.68 -14.62
N VAL A 76 8.63 -12.04 -13.55
CA VAL A 76 9.30 -13.35 -13.44
C VAL A 76 8.27 -14.47 -13.38
N PHE A 77 7.24 -14.35 -12.55
CA PHE A 77 6.18 -15.35 -12.43
C PHE A 77 5.42 -15.54 -13.75
N THR A 78 5.07 -14.44 -14.43
CA THR A 78 4.38 -14.47 -15.73
C THR A 78 5.25 -15.09 -16.81
N SER A 79 6.57 -14.83 -16.82
CA SER A 79 7.51 -15.45 -17.76
C SER A 79 7.51 -16.99 -17.63
N TYR A 80 7.50 -17.54 -16.41
CA TYR A 80 7.41 -18.98 -16.22
C TYR A 80 6.03 -19.54 -16.64
N LEU A 81 4.96 -18.80 -16.37
CA LEU A 81 3.60 -19.19 -16.76
C LEU A 81 3.45 -19.26 -18.29
N SER A 82 3.94 -18.25 -19.02
CA SER A 82 3.89 -18.18 -20.48
C SER A 82 4.73 -19.26 -21.17
N ASN A 83 5.78 -19.76 -20.51
CA ASN A 83 6.62 -20.85 -21.01
C ASN A 83 6.11 -22.25 -20.63
N ASN A 84 4.82 -22.39 -20.29
CA ASN A 84 4.20 -23.65 -19.84
C ASN A 84 4.85 -24.29 -18.59
N LYS A 85 5.59 -23.53 -17.79
CA LYS A 85 6.25 -24.00 -16.55
C LYS A 85 5.43 -23.68 -15.30
N LYS A 86 4.13 -23.98 -15.33
CA LYS A 86 3.17 -23.63 -14.26
C LYS A 86 3.60 -24.14 -12.88
N ASN A 87 4.03 -25.40 -12.78
CA ASN A 87 4.46 -25.98 -11.50
C ASN A 87 5.70 -25.29 -10.93
N GLU A 88 6.66 -24.93 -11.78
CA GLU A 88 7.84 -24.17 -11.36
C GLU A 88 7.47 -22.75 -10.95
N ALA A 89 6.56 -22.08 -11.67
CA ALA A 89 6.03 -20.78 -11.26
C ALA A 89 5.44 -20.83 -9.83
N PHE A 90 4.68 -21.88 -9.52
CA PHE A 90 4.11 -22.08 -8.17
C PHE A 90 5.17 -22.38 -7.10
N LYS A 91 6.24 -23.10 -7.45
CA LYS A 91 7.38 -23.32 -6.54
C LYS A 91 8.12 -22.03 -6.24
N ILE A 92 8.34 -21.19 -7.26
CA ILE A 92 8.93 -19.85 -7.11
C ILE A 92 8.04 -19.01 -6.20
N ALA A 93 6.75 -18.92 -6.50
CA ALA A 93 5.80 -18.13 -5.72
C ALA A 93 5.77 -18.56 -4.25
N SER A 94 5.71 -19.86 -4.00
CA SER A 94 5.74 -20.38 -2.62
C SER A 94 7.06 -20.08 -1.91
N SER A 95 8.20 -20.24 -2.58
CA SER A 95 9.52 -19.95 -2.00
C SER A 95 9.67 -18.47 -1.65
N VAL A 96 9.21 -17.56 -2.52
CA VAL A 96 9.23 -16.11 -2.26
C VAL A 96 8.30 -15.73 -1.12
N ILE A 97 7.06 -16.24 -1.12
CA ILE A 97 6.09 -15.99 -0.03
C ILE A 97 6.64 -16.49 1.30
N ASN A 98 7.25 -17.69 1.33
CA ASN A 98 7.86 -18.24 2.55
C ASN A 98 9.03 -17.40 3.03
N SER A 99 9.88 -16.93 2.11
CA SER A 99 11.01 -16.06 2.45
C SER A 99 10.51 -14.74 3.03
N ALA A 100 9.53 -14.10 2.38
CA ALA A 100 8.93 -12.86 2.87
C ALA A 100 8.24 -13.05 4.23
N SER A 101 7.49 -14.13 4.39
CA SER A 101 6.80 -14.47 5.64
C SER A 101 7.81 -14.72 6.77
N LEU A 102 8.89 -15.44 6.48
CA LEU A 102 9.96 -15.69 7.45
C LEU A 102 10.65 -14.37 7.85
N THR A 103 10.93 -13.48 6.90
CA THR A 103 11.46 -12.14 7.18
C THR A 103 10.50 -11.34 8.08
N VAL A 104 9.19 -11.38 7.81
CA VAL A 104 8.19 -10.72 8.66
C VAL A 104 8.22 -11.30 10.06
N VAL A 105 8.21 -12.62 10.23
CA VAL A 105 8.20 -13.28 11.54
C VAL A 105 9.47 -12.94 12.33
N ILE A 106 10.65 -13.03 11.72
CA ILE A 106 11.93 -12.70 12.37
C ILE A 106 11.97 -11.23 12.77
N PHE A 107 11.63 -10.32 11.85
CA PHE A 107 11.64 -8.89 12.14
C PHE A 107 10.61 -8.53 13.22
N SER A 108 9.42 -9.14 13.17
CA SER A 108 8.38 -8.93 14.18
C SER A 108 8.85 -9.40 15.55
N ALA A 109 9.50 -10.56 15.65
CA ALA A 109 10.05 -11.07 16.89
C ALA A 109 11.10 -10.11 17.49
N ILE A 110 12.03 -9.61 16.66
CA ILE A 110 13.04 -8.63 17.09
C ILE A 110 12.34 -7.33 17.52
N TYR A 111 11.42 -6.82 16.71
CA TYR A 111 10.72 -5.58 17.00
C TYR A 111 9.92 -5.66 18.31
N LEU A 112 9.25 -6.78 18.62
CA LEU A 112 8.48 -6.93 19.85
C LEU A 112 9.34 -6.72 21.11
N LEU A 113 10.60 -7.18 21.09
CA LEU A 113 11.57 -7.02 22.16
C LEU A 113 12.02 -5.56 22.31
N PHE A 114 12.22 -4.86 21.19
CA PHE A 114 12.77 -3.50 21.17
C PHE A 114 11.73 -2.40 20.89
N ALA A 115 10.43 -2.74 20.84
CA ALA A 115 9.38 -1.85 20.34
C ALA A 115 9.36 -0.50 21.07
N SER A 116 9.51 -0.52 22.39
CA SER A 116 9.55 0.69 23.21
C SER A 116 10.76 1.56 22.90
N SER A 117 11.95 0.96 22.76
CA SER A 117 13.18 1.69 22.49
C SER A 117 13.17 2.29 21.08
N ILE A 118 12.71 1.51 20.10
CA ILE A 118 12.61 1.94 18.70
C ILE A 118 11.60 3.08 18.56
N LEU A 119 10.38 2.93 19.10
CA LEU A 119 9.38 3.98 19.00
C LEU A 119 9.79 5.24 19.76
N ARG A 120 10.42 5.14 20.94
CA ARG A 120 10.94 6.32 21.65
C ARG A 120 11.92 7.13 20.81
N GLN A 121 12.73 6.48 19.98
CA GLN A 121 13.64 7.17 19.06
C GLN A 121 12.91 7.82 17.88
N ILE A 122 11.76 7.27 17.46
CA ILE A 122 10.96 7.80 16.35
C ILE A 122 10.07 8.94 16.81
N VAL A 123 9.57 8.91 18.04
CA VAL A 123 8.66 9.91 18.60
C VAL A 123 9.19 10.45 19.94
N PRO A 124 10.35 11.14 19.94
CA PRO A 124 10.96 11.66 21.17
C PRO A 124 10.10 12.68 21.92
N GLY A 125 9.16 13.36 21.24
CA GLY A 125 8.28 14.35 21.86
C GLY A 125 7.04 13.77 22.53
N PHE A 126 6.84 12.45 22.51
CA PHE A 126 5.72 11.81 23.20
C PHE A 126 5.93 11.75 24.71
N SER A 127 4.85 11.93 25.45
CA SER A 127 4.75 11.54 26.85
C SER A 127 4.86 10.02 27.02
N GLU A 128 5.14 9.58 28.25
CA GLU A 128 5.22 8.13 28.56
C GLU A 128 3.89 7.40 28.29
N GLU A 129 2.75 8.06 28.46
CA GLU A 129 1.43 7.47 28.20
C GLU A 129 1.15 7.32 26.71
N GLU A 130 1.46 8.35 25.91
CA GLU A 130 1.37 8.32 24.46
C GLU A 130 2.29 7.24 23.86
N LEU A 131 3.54 7.19 24.34
CA LEU A 131 4.50 6.17 23.92
C LEU A 131 4.00 4.76 24.27
N LYS A 132 3.48 4.54 25.48
CA LYS A 132 2.93 3.24 25.90
C LYS A 132 1.75 2.82 25.02
N THR A 133 0.89 3.76 24.65
CA THR A 133 -0.24 3.51 23.74
C THR A 133 0.26 3.18 22.34
N ALA A 134 1.17 3.97 21.77
CA ALA A 134 1.74 3.74 20.46
C ALA A 134 2.46 2.38 20.37
N VAL A 135 3.24 2.02 21.40
CA VAL A 135 3.92 0.72 21.49
C VAL A 135 2.90 -0.41 21.55
N SER A 136 1.87 -0.30 22.38
CA SER A 136 0.85 -1.35 22.53
C SER A 136 0.10 -1.59 21.22
N ILE A 137 -0.31 -0.52 20.52
CA ILE A 137 -0.95 -0.60 19.21
C ILE A 137 0.03 -1.21 18.19
N SER A 138 1.27 -0.70 18.12
CA SER A 138 2.24 -1.16 17.12
C SER A 138 2.56 -2.65 17.24
N ARG A 139 2.62 -3.17 18.48
CA ARG A 139 2.76 -4.61 18.74
C ARG A 139 1.58 -5.42 18.22
N LEU A 140 0.36 -4.91 18.30
CA LEU A 140 -0.80 -5.59 17.71
C LEU A 140 -0.73 -5.59 16.17
N LEU A 141 -0.37 -4.45 15.57
CA LEU A 141 -0.27 -4.30 14.12
C LEU A 141 0.82 -5.21 13.55
N ILE A 142 2.02 -5.22 14.14
CA ILE A 142 3.14 -6.05 13.63
C ILE A 142 2.79 -7.55 13.69
N LEU A 143 2.10 -7.99 14.75
CA LEU A 143 1.73 -9.40 14.97
C LEU A 143 0.62 -9.87 14.04
N PHE A 144 -0.43 -9.05 13.87
CA PHE A 144 -1.69 -9.51 13.29
C PHE A 144 -2.03 -8.84 11.95
N GLN A 145 -1.46 -7.68 11.62
CA GLN A 145 -1.75 -6.96 10.38
C GLN A 145 -0.73 -7.28 9.27
N VAL A 146 0.56 -7.22 9.56
CA VAL A 146 1.59 -7.19 8.50
C VAL A 146 1.63 -8.48 7.69
N LEU A 147 1.63 -9.64 8.36
CA LEU A 147 1.74 -10.93 7.67
C LEU A 147 0.55 -11.19 6.72
N PRO A 148 -0.74 -11.04 7.12
CA PRO A 148 -1.86 -11.16 6.20
C PRO A 148 -1.77 -10.20 5.00
N LEU A 149 -1.35 -8.94 5.22
CA LEU A 149 -1.20 -7.98 4.12
C LEU A 149 -0.10 -8.37 3.15
N VAL A 150 1.07 -8.82 3.64
CA VAL A 150 2.18 -9.27 2.80
C VAL A 150 1.75 -10.45 1.94
N VAL A 151 1.20 -11.50 2.54
CA VAL A 151 0.76 -12.69 1.80
C VAL A 151 -0.38 -12.36 0.84
N GLY A 152 -1.35 -11.55 1.28
CA GLY A 152 -2.46 -11.10 0.44
C GLY A 152 -1.99 -10.32 -0.80
N ASN A 153 -0.93 -9.52 -0.69
CA ASN A 153 -0.38 -8.80 -1.84
C ASN A 153 0.36 -9.71 -2.82
N PHE A 154 1.04 -10.76 -2.34
CA PHE A 154 1.56 -11.80 -3.25
C PHE A 154 0.42 -12.55 -3.96
N PHE A 155 -0.69 -12.80 -3.27
CA PHE A 155 -1.87 -13.39 -3.91
C PHE A 155 -2.47 -12.45 -4.96
N THR A 156 -2.56 -11.16 -4.66
CA THR A 156 -2.90 -10.12 -5.65
C THR A 156 -2.03 -10.25 -6.89
N ALA A 157 -0.70 -10.31 -6.75
CA ALA A 157 0.21 -10.45 -7.89
C ALA A 157 0.00 -11.75 -8.68
N ILE A 158 -0.20 -12.89 -8.00
CA ILE A 158 -0.52 -14.15 -8.67
C ILE A 158 -1.81 -13.99 -9.49
N LEU A 159 -2.89 -13.48 -8.91
CA LEU A 159 -4.16 -13.30 -9.62
C LEU A 159 -4.04 -12.31 -10.79
N GLN A 160 -3.30 -11.22 -10.62
CA GLN A 160 -3.02 -10.26 -11.70
C GLN A 160 -2.24 -10.90 -12.85
N SER A 161 -1.26 -11.78 -12.58
CA SER A 161 -0.58 -12.58 -13.62
C SER A 161 -1.53 -13.51 -14.38
N TYR A 162 -2.63 -13.94 -13.76
CA TYR A 162 -3.71 -14.69 -14.41
C TYR A 162 -4.81 -13.80 -15.03
N ARG A 163 -4.59 -12.47 -15.10
CA ARG A 163 -5.54 -11.47 -15.60
C ARG A 163 -6.87 -11.43 -14.83
N GLN A 164 -6.82 -11.72 -13.53
CA GLN A 164 -7.95 -11.57 -12.61
C GLN A 164 -7.71 -10.32 -11.75
N PHE A 165 -8.40 -9.22 -12.08
CA PHE A 165 -8.12 -7.91 -11.46
C PHE A 165 -9.16 -7.48 -10.43
N LEU A 166 -10.39 -8.01 -10.49
CA LEU A 166 -11.49 -7.56 -9.63
C LEU A 166 -11.22 -7.80 -8.15
N VAL A 167 -10.88 -9.03 -7.75
CA VAL A 167 -10.60 -9.36 -6.33
C VAL A 167 -9.38 -8.61 -5.80
N PRO A 168 -8.23 -8.57 -6.52
CA PRO A 168 -7.11 -7.72 -6.13
C PRO A 168 -7.47 -6.25 -5.92
N ALA A 169 -8.34 -5.70 -6.77
CA ALA A 169 -8.75 -4.30 -6.67
C ALA A 169 -9.78 -4.06 -5.54
N LEU A 170 -10.58 -5.07 -5.19
CA LEU A 170 -11.56 -5.00 -4.09
C LEU A 170 -10.91 -5.15 -2.71
N ALA A 171 -9.79 -5.85 -2.60
CA ALA A 171 -9.16 -6.13 -1.30
C ALA A 171 -8.84 -4.85 -0.47
N PRO A 172 -8.26 -3.77 -1.05
CA PRO A 172 -8.08 -2.51 -0.32
C PRO A 172 -9.39 -1.86 0.16
N VAL A 173 -10.49 -2.03 -0.57
CA VAL A 173 -11.82 -1.54 -0.17
C VAL A 173 -12.26 -2.26 1.11
N ILE A 174 -12.11 -3.59 1.14
CA ILE A 174 -12.46 -4.43 2.30
C ILE A 174 -11.62 -4.08 3.52
N TYR A 175 -10.33 -3.80 3.34
CA TYR A 175 -9.46 -3.35 4.42
C TYR A 175 -9.97 -2.05 5.06
N ASN A 176 -10.38 -1.07 4.24
CA ASN A 176 -10.99 0.17 4.73
C ASN A 176 -12.33 -0.08 5.42
N ILE A 177 -13.19 -0.95 4.87
CA ILE A 177 -14.47 -1.33 5.49
C ILE A 177 -14.23 -1.93 6.89
N GLY A 178 -13.26 -2.84 7.04
CA GLY A 178 -12.90 -3.41 8.34
C GLY A 178 -12.52 -2.33 9.35
N THR A 179 -11.71 -1.35 8.92
CA THR A 179 -11.33 -0.23 9.79
C THR A 179 -12.53 0.64 10.16
N ILE A 180 -13.41 0.97 9.20
CA ILE A 180 -14.64 1.75 9.43
C ILE A 180 -15.57 1.03 10.43
N ILE A 181 -15.74 -0.28 10.29
CA ILE A 181 -16.52 -1.09 11.22
C ILE A 181 -15.90 -1.02 12.64
N GLY A 182 -14.57 -1.10 12.75
CA GLY A 182 -13.88 -0.92 14.03
C GLY A 182 -14.12 0.46 14.64
N ILE A 183 -14.12 1.52 13.82
CA ILE A 183 -14.39 2.87 14.30
C ILE A 183 -15.82 2.99 14.83
N ILE A 184 -16.82 2.50 14.09
CA ILE A 184 -18.24 2.70 14.44
C ILE A 184 -18.67 1.79 15.59
N ILE A 185 -18.31 0.51 15.52
CA ILE A 185 -18.86 -0.53 16.42
C ILE A 185 -17.96 -0.76 17.64
N LEU A 186 -16.63 -0.74 17.47
CA LEU A 186 -15.70 -1.14 18.52
C LEU A 186 -15.17 0.04 19.33
N SER A 187 -15.08 1.26 18.76
CA SER A 187 -14.62 2.44 19.51
C SER A 187 -15.46 2.79 20.75
N PRO A 188 -16.79 2.57 20.79
CA PRO A 188 -17.56 2.77 22.02
C PRO A 188 -17.13 1.87 23.18
N LEU A 189 -16.63 0.67 22.87
CA LEU A 189 -16.24 -0.34 23.88
C LEU A 189 -14.74 -0.29 24.22
N PHE A 190 -13.90 -0.03 23.23
CA PHE A 190 -12.44 -0.18 23.34
C PHE A 190 -11.67 1.13 23.11
N GLY A 191 -12.36 2.26 22.94
CA GLY A 191 -11.73 3.56 22.66
C GLY A 191 -10.85 3.51 21.41
N ILE A 192 -9.62 4.01 21.51
CA ILE A 192 -8.66 4.08 20.39
C ILE A 192 -8.25 2.71 19.84
N TYR A 193 -8.47 1.62 20.60
CA TYR A 193 -8.23 0.25 20.13
C TYR A 193 -9.35 -0.28 19.22
N GLY A 194 -10.54 0.35 19.21
CA GLY A 194 -11.63 -0.05 18.32
C GLY A 194 -11.24 -0.05 16.83
N PRO A 195 -10.71 1.07 16.30
CA PRO A 195 -10.16 1.13 14.95
C PRO A 195 -9.01 0.15 14.71
N VAL A 196 -8.16 -0.09 15.72
CA VAL A 196 -7.05 -1.04 15.65
C VAL A 196 -7.57 -2.46 15.40
N TYR A 197 -8.56 -2.92 16.16
CA TYR A 197 -9.19 -4.22 15.90
C TYR A 197 -9.87 -4.28 14.53
N GLY A 198 -10.46 -3.17 14.07
CA GLY A 198 -10.98 -3.02 12.71
C GLY A 198 -9.91 -3.21 11.64
N VAL A 199 -8.71 -2.65 11.84
CA VAL A 199 -7.54 -2.83 10.97
C VAL A 199 -7.09 -4.29 10.95
N LEU A 200 -6.98 -4.95 12.11
CA LEU A 200 -6.58 -6.36 12.19
C LEU A 200 -7.58 -7.25 11.45
N PHE A 201 -8.88 -7.03 11.69
CA PHE A 201 -9.95 -7.75 11.00
C PHE A 201 -9.93 -7.48 9.49
N GLY A 202 -9.75 -6.21 9.10
CA GLY A 202 -9.62 -5.80 7.71
C GLY A 202 -8.44 -6.47 7.01
N ALA A 203 -7.29 -6.62 7.67
CA ALA A 203 -6.12 -7.32 7.14
C ALA A 203 -6.39 -8.82 6.94
N CYS A 204 -7.07 -9.46 7.88
CA CYS A 204 -7.50 -10.85 7.74
C CYS A 204 -8.46 -11.03 6.56
N LEU A 205 -9.45 -10.14 6.41
CA LEU A 205 -10.38 -10.18 5.28
C LEU A 205 -9.69 -9.88 3.94
N PHE A 206 -8.74 -8.93 3.94
CA PHE A 206 -7.90 -8.61 2.78
C PHE A 206 -7.18 -9.87 2.29
N PHE A 207 -6.60 -10.68 3.19
CA PHE A 207 -6.02 -11.96 2.81
C PHE A 207 -7.09 -12.97 2.36
N ALA A 208 -8.15 -13.14 3.15
CA ALA A 208 -9.14 -14.20 2.99
C ALA A 208 -9.89 -14.14 1.65
N ILE A 209 -10.18 -12.93 1.13
CA ILE A 209 -10.93 -12.80 -0.13
C ILE A 209 -10.19 -13.41 -1.34
N HIS A 210 -8.86 -13.49 -1.28
CA HIS A 210 -8.06 -14.06 -2.36
C HIS A 210 -8.11 -15.60 -2.38
N VAL A 211 -8.30 -16.24 -1.22
CA VAL A 211 -8.14 -17.70 -1.04
C VAL A 211 -8.98 -18.53 -2.03
N PRO A 212 -10.27 -18.25 -2.27
CA PRO A 212 -11.07 -19.03 -3.21
C PRO A 212 -10.54 -18.97 -4.64
N LEU A 213 -10.04 -17.81 -5.08
CA LEU A 213 -9.51 -17.61 -6.44
C LEU A 213 -8.13 -18.23 -6.60
N ILE A 214 -7.31 -18.13 -5.57
CA ILE A 214 -5.99 -18.75 -5.53
C ILE A 214 -6.11 -20.28 -5.68
N TRP A 215 -7.08 -20.90 -5.00
CA TRP A 215 -7.38 -22.31 -5.22
C TRP A 215 -7.93 -22.60 -6.62
N HIS A 216 -8.77 -21.71 -7.17
CA HIS A 216 -9.33 -21.87 -8.50
C HIS A 216 -8.27 -21.81 -9.62
N VAL A 217 -7.24 -20.95 -9.50
CA VAL A 217 -6.11 -20.94 -10.46
C VAL A 217 -5.19 -22.16 -10.31
N GLY A 218 -5.40 -22.97 -9.26
CA GLY A 218 -4.68 -24.19 -8.95
C GLY A 218 -3.40 -23.96 -8.15
N TYR A 219 -3.17 -22.76 -7.63
CA TYR A 219 -2.04 -22.51 -6.75
C TYR A 219 -2.30 -23.18 -5.39
N ARG A 220 -1.46 -24.15 -5.07
CA ARG A 220 -1.38 -24.75 -3.74
C ARG A 220 -0.08 -24.32 -3.11
N HIS A 221 -0.18 -23.61 -1.99
CA HIS A 221 0.98 -23.13 -1.28
C HIS A 221 1.82 -24.31 -0.79
N MET A 222 3.12 -24.27 -1.05
CA MET A 222 4.08 -25.29 -0.64
C MET A 222 5.04 -24.69 0.39
N PHE A 223 5.23 -25.37 1.53
CA PHE A 223 6.22 -24.97 2.54
C PHE A 223 7.64 -25.33 2.12
N ILE A 224 8.10 -24.70 1.03
CA ILE A 224 9.45 -24.87 0.46
C ILE A 224 10.20 -23.55 0.50
N LEU A 225 11.50 -23.61 0.75
CA LEU A 225 12.38 -22.45 0.78
C LEU A 225 13.56 -22.65 -0.17
N ASN A 226 13.31 -22.58 -1.49
CA ASN A 226 14.37 -22.77 -2.48
C ASN A 226 14.97 -21.43 -2.95
N LEU A 227 15.77 -20.80 -2.07
CA LEU A 227 16.49 -19.55 -2.36
C LEU A 227 17.50 -19.69 -3.52
N ARG A 228 17.91 -20.92 -3.84
CA ARG A 228 18.85 -21.18 -4.94
C ARG A 228 18.19 -21.20 -6.31
N HIS A 229 16.86 -21.30 -6.37
CA HIS A 229 16.11 -21.33 -7.61
C HIS A 229 16.37 -20.06 -8.43
N ARG A 230 16.61 -20.22 -9.74
CA ARG A 230 16.97 -19.11 -10.64
C ARG A 230 15.95 -17.97 -10.59
N GLY A 231 14.66 -18.29 -10.68
CA GLY A 231 13.58 -17.29 -10.58
C GLY A 231 13.52 -16.57 -9.22
N VAL A 232 13.83 -17.25 -8.11
CA VAL A 232 13.84 -16.61 -6.77
C VAL A 232 15.02 -15.65 -6.65
N LYS A 233 16.20 -16.05 -7.15
CA LYS A 233 17.38 -15.18 -7.22
C LYS A 233 17.15 -13.97 -8.11
N GLU A 234 16.48 -14.16 -9.25
CA GLU A 234 16.15 -13.07 -10.17
C GLU A 234 15.21 -12.06 -9.52
N ILE A 235 14.17 -12.52 -8.82
CA ILE A 235 13.28 -11.66 -8.03
C ILE A 235 14.08 -10.90 -6.98
N GLY A 236 14.91 -11.60 -6.18
CA GLY A 236 15.75 -10.96 -5.16
C GLY A 236 16.71 -9.91 -5.73
N ARG A 237 17.33 -10.16 -6.89
CA ARG A 237 18.22 -9.21 -7.56
C ARG A 237 17.47 -7.95 -8.01
N LEU A 238 16.27 -8.11 -8.58
CA LEU A 238 15.43 -6.98 -9.01
C LEU A 238 14.85 -6.19 -7.82
N MET A 239 14.67 -6.86 -6.67
CA MET A 239 14.21 -6.22 -5.44
C MET A 239 15.21 -5.22 -4.88
N ILE A 240 16.51 -5.53 -4.87
CA ILE A 240 17.55 -4.68 -4.23
C ILE A 240 17.45 -3.19 -4.61
N PRO A 241 17.53 -2.80 -5.90
CA PRO A 241 17.48 -1.39 -6.27
C PRO A 241 16.14 -0.73 -5.92
N ARG A 242 15.04 -1.49 -6.01
CA ARG A 242 13.72 -0.98 -5.66
C ARG A 242 13.56 -0.78 -4.16
N THR A 243 14.04 -1.73 -3.35
CA THR A 243 14.06 -1.63 -1.89
C THR A 243 14.86 -0.41 -1.44
N ILE A 244 16.03 -0.14 -2.03
CA ILE A 244 16.81 1.07 -1.71
C ILE A 244 15.98 2.34 -1.97
N SER A 245 15.30 2.42 -3.12
CA SER A 245 14.44 3.56 -3.46
C SER A 245 13.27 3.72 -2.49
N VAL A 246 12.61 2.63 -2.10
CA VAL A 246 11.49 2.66 -1.15
C VAL A 246 11.98 3.04 0.26
N SER A 247 13.12 2.50 0.69
CA SER A 247 13.72 2.81 1.99
C SER A 247 14.00 4.30 2.15
N ALA A 248 14.44 5.01 1.10
CA ALA A 248 14.63 6.45 1.16
C ALA A 248 13.33 7.20 1.52
N THR A 249 12.21 6.88 0.85
CA THR A 249 10.90 7.46 1.18
C THR A 249 10.41 7.05 2.58
N GLN A 250 10.70 5.83 3.02
CA GLN A 250 10.31 5.40 4.35
C GLN A 250 11.16 6.04 5.46
N LEU A 251 12.42 6.37 5.19
CA LEU A 251 13.25 7.17 6.09
C LEU A 251 12.73 8.60 6.18
N ASP A 252 12.40 9.22 5.04
CA ASP A 252 11.77 10.55 4.96
C ASP A 252 10.51 10.63 5.84
N PHE A 253 9.58 9.69 5.71
CA PHE A 253 8.40 9.63 6.57
C PHE A 253 8.71 9.41 8.06
N THR A 254 9.82 8.76 8.38
CA THR A 254 10.25 8.55 9.77
C THR A 254 10.81 9.85 10.35
N VAL A 255 11.59 10.61 9.57
CA VAL A 255 12.08 11.94 9.95
C VAL A 255 10.92 12.91 10.12
N ASP A 256 9.94 12.91 9.21
CA ASP A 256 8.72 13.69 9.35
C ASP A 256 7.97 13.39 10.64
N THR A 257 7.84 12.09 10.99
CA THR A 257 7.17 11.67 12.24
C THR A 257 7.96 12.11 13.46
N TYR A 258 9.28 12.02 13.39
CA TYR A 258 10.20 12.49 14.43
C TYR A 258 10.03 13.99 14.69
N LEU A 259 10.13 14.80 13.64
CA LEU A 259 9.98 16.25 13.74
C LEU A 259 8.57 16.63 14.20
N ALA A 260 7.54 16.01 13.65
CA ALA A 260 6.16 16.26 14.05
C ALA A 260 5.90 15.94 15.52
N SER A 261 6.53 14.89 16.08
CA SER A 261 6.40 14.56 17.50
C SER A 261 6.89 15.67 18.43
N LEU A 262 7.84 16.50 17.97
CA LEU A 262 8.42 17.61 18.74
C LEU A 262 7.58 18.89 18.71
N LEU A 263 6.58 18.98 17.83
CA LEU A 263 5.79 20.20 17.60
C LEU A 263 4.57 20.33 18.53
N GLY A 264 4.32 19.35 19.39
CA GLY A 264 3.18 19.29 20.30
C GLY A 264 2.05 18.39 19.81
N GLY A 265 1.09 18.13 20.70
CA GLY A 265 0.02 17.16 20.50
C GLY A 265 -0.85 17.43 19.27
N GLY A 266 -1.13 16.37 18.51
CA GLY A 266 -1.93 16.40 17.29
C GLY A 266 -1.15 16.69 16.01
N SER A 267 0.14 17.02 16.11
CA SER A 267 0.97 17.38 14.96
C SER A 267 1.16 16.20 14.00
N ILE A 268 1.34 14.98 14.52
CA ILE A 268 1.49 13.78 13.66
C ILE A 268 0.20 13.53 12.89
N THR A 269 -0.95 13.67 13.55
CA THR A 269 -2.27 13.49 12.95
C THR A 269 -2.52 14.52 11.85
N ILE A 270 -2.28 15.81 12.12
CA ILE A 270 -2.46 16.88 11.14
C ILE A 270 -1.55 16.64 9.92
N LEU A 271 -0.27 16.34 10.14
CA LEU A 271 0.68 16.05 9.06
C LEU A 271 0.24 14.85 8.23
N THR A 272 -0.22 13.78 8.89
CA THR A 272 -0.72 12.56 8.23
C THR A 272 -1.94 12.85 7.36
N LEU A 273 -2.91 13.62 7.87
CA LEU A 273 -4.10 14.02 7.12
C LEU A 273 -3.75 14.95 5.95
N ALA A 274 -2.86 15.93 6.17
CA ALA A 274 -2.39 16.84 5.13
C ALA A 274 -1.71 16.09 3.99
N ARG A 275 -0.81 15.15 4.30
CA ARG A 275 -0.14 14.30 3.29
C ARG A 275 -1.14 13.47 2.48
N GLN A 276 -2.16 12.92 3.13
CA GLN A 276 -3.20 12.15 2.45
C GLN A 276 -4.08 13.02 1.53
N LEU A 277 -4.28 14.30 1.86
CA LEU A 277 -4.92 15.25 0.96
C LEU A 277 -3.99 15.67 -0.19
N GLN A 278 -2.70 15.89 0.10
CA GLN A 278 -1.68 16.31 -0.86
C GLN A 278 -1.52 15.32 -2.04
N ILE A 279 -1.71 14.02 -1.80
CA ILE A 279 -1.55 13.02 -2.87
C ILE A 279 -2.74 12.97 -3.85
N ILE A 280 -3.91 13.52 -3.48
CA ILE A 280 -5.12 13.44 -4.31
C ILE A 280 -4.93 14.12 -5.67
N PRO A 281 -4.42 15.37 -5.77
CA PRO A 281 -4.14 16.00 -7.06
C PRO A 281 -3.14 15.23 -7.92
N VAL A 282 -2.12 14.63 -7.30
CA VAL A 282 -1.13 13.80 -8.00
C VAL A 282 -1.81 12.60 -8.67
N MET A 283 -2.76 11.97 -7.97
CA MET A 283 -3.52 10.84 -8.48
C MET A 283 -4.57 11.22 -9.52
N LEU A 284 -5.22 12.37 -9.39
CA LEU A 284 -6.29 12.81 -10.30
C LEU A 284 -5.76 13.38 -11.62
N PHE A 285 -4.64 14.11 -11.57
CA PHE A 285 -4.12 14.81 -12.75
C PHE A 285 -2.76 14.29 -13.19
N GLY A 286 -1.83 14.09 -12.24
CA GLY A 286 -0.46 13.69 -12.56
C GLY A 286 -0.39 12.31 -13.22
N LEU A 287 -0.91 11.29 -12.53
CA LEU A 287 -0.80 9.90 -12.98
C LEU A 287 -1.52 9.63 -14.32
N PRO A 288 -2.77 10.10 -14.55
CA PRO A 288 -3.46 9.87 -15.82
C PRO A 288 -2.78 10.58 -17.00
N ILE A 289 -2.31 11.83 -16.82
CA ILE A 289 -1.58 12.56 -17.89
C ILE A 289 -0.30 11.81 -18.25
N ALA A 290 0.48 11.38 -17.24
CA ALA A 290 1.70 10.61 -17.48
C ALA A 290 1.42 9.28 -18.21
N GLN A 291 0.36 8.56 -17.83
CA GLN A 291 -0.04 7.31 -18.47
C GLN A 291 -0.52 7.51 -19.91
N ALA A 292 -1.27 8.58 -20.18
CA ALA A 292 -1.76 8.91 -21.52
C ALA A 292 -0.62 9.37 -22.45
N ALA A 293 0.38 10.06 -21.91
CA ALA A 293 1.51 10.56 -22.69
C ALA A 293 2.55 9.48 -23.03
N LEU A 294 2.68 8.43 -22.21
CA LEU A 294 3.73 7.42 -22.35
C LEU A 294 3.76 6.67 -23.71
N PRO A 295 2.62 6.20 -24.28
CA PRO A 295 2.63 5.58 -25.60
C PRO A 295 3.10 6.55 -26.69
N THR A 296 2.64 7.80 -26.62
CA THR A 296 3.02 8.87 -27.56
C THR A 296 4.52 9.18 -27.48
N PHE A 297 5.09 9.24 -26.27
CA PHE A 297 6.53 9.40 -26.08
C PHE A 297 7.33 8.24 -26.67
N THR A 298 6.85 7.02 -26.49
CA THR A 298 7.50 5.81 -27.00
C THR A 298 7.50 5.80 -28.53
N ASP A 299 6.39 6.19 -29.16
CA ASP A 299 6.28 6.30 -30.63
C ASP A 299 7.21 7.39 -31.19
N TYR A 300 7.27 8.57 -30.57
CA TYR A 300 8.16 9.64 -31.02
C TYR A 300 9.65 9.28 -30.93
N ILE A 301 10.06 8.61 -29.85
CA ILE A 301 11.44 8.13 -29.71
C ILE A 301 11.74 7.05 -30.75
N ALA A 302 10.83 6.08 -30.95
CA ALA A 302 11.01 5.02 -31.94
C ALA A 302 11.13 5.55 -33.38
N ARG A 303 10.45 6.67 -33.69
CA ARG A 303 10.50 7.34 -35.00
C ARG A 303 11.61 8.40 -35.12
N GLY A 304 12.49 8.56 -34.12
CA GLY A 304 13.52 9.59 -34.13
C GLY A 304 13.00 11.04 -34.13
N SER A 305 11.75 11.26 -33.73
CA SER A 305 11.08 12.57 -33.75
C SER A 305 11.27 13.34 -32.43
N ILE A 306 12.53 13.67 -32.11
CA ILE A 306 12.92 14.23 -30.81
C ILE A 306 12.24 15.59 -30.53
N ASP A 307 12.02 16.43 -31.55
CA ASP A 307 11.39 17.74 -31.35
C ASP A 307 9.91 17.63 -30.95
N ARG A 308 9.18 16.67 -31.54
CA ARG A 308 7.79 16.37 -31.14
C ARG A 308 7.72 15.81 -29.72
N PHE A 309 8.69 14.96 -29.36
CA PHE A 309 8.84 14.49 -27.98
C PHE A 309 9.03 15.65 -27.01
N LYS A 310 10.00 16.54 -27.26
CA LYS A 310 10.27 17.71 -26.39
C LYS A 310 9.04 18.60 -26.24
N SER A 311 8.40 18.96 -27.36
CA SER A 311 7.19 19.79 -27.34
C SER A 311 6.07 19.16 -26.52
N THR A 312 5.76 17.89 -26.78
CA THR A 312 4.68 17.16 -26.08
C THR A 312 5.01 16.95 -24.60
N LEU A 313 6.27 16.71 -24.24
CA LEU A 313 6.73 16.63 -22.87
C LEU A 313 6.50 17.96 -22.14
N ILE A 314 6.92 19.08 -22.73
CA ILE A 314 6.72 20.42 -22.17
C ILE A 314 5.23 20.72 -22.00
N THR A 315 4.39 20.42 -22.99
CA THR A 315 2.93 20.58 -22.87
C THR A 315 2.35 19.74 -21.74
N SER A 316 2.78 18.48 -21.62
CA SER A 316 2.32 17.58 -20.55
C SER A 316 2.74 18.08 -19.17
N LEU A 317 3.98 18.57 -19.04
CA LEU A 317 4.47 19.18 -17.79
C LEU A 317 3.70 20.46 -17.45
N HIS A 318 3.43 21.33 -18.42
CA HIS A 318 2.59 22.52 -18.19
C HIS A 318 1.17 22.16 -17.77
N GLN A 319 0.55 21.13 -18.36
CA GLN A 319 -0.77 20.66 -17.93
C GLN A 319 -0.73 20.13 -16.49
N ILE A 320 0.26 19.31 -16.15
CA ILE A 320 0.45 18.80 -14.79
C ILE A 320 0.63 19.97 -13.81
N LEU A 321 1.51 20.92 -14.11
CA LEU A 321 1.75 22.10 -13.28
C LEU A 321 0.53 23.00 -13.18
N PHE A 322 -0.23 23.18 -14.26
CA PHE A 322 -1.47 23.94 -14.24
C PHE A 322 -2.50 23.28 -13.33
N PHE A 323 -2.77 21.98 -13.49
CA PHE A 323 -3.78 21.30 -12.67
C PHE A 323 -3.34 21.07 -11.21
N GLN A 324 -2.04 20.89 -10.94
CA GLN A 324 -1.53 20.75 -9.57
C GLN A 324 -1.31 22.11 -8.88
N GLY A 325 -0.85 23.12 -9.61
CA GLY A 325 -0.53 24.46 -9.11
C GLY A 325 -1.72 25.41 -9.00
N SER A 326 -2.74 25.26 -9.86
CA SER A 326 -3.95 26.12 -9.84
C SER A 326 -4.82 25.97 -8.58
N HIS A 327 -4.56 24.98 -7.73
CA HIS A 327 -5.21 24.90 -6.42
C HIS A 327 -4.72 25.94 -5.41
N ARG A 328 -3.56 26.60 -5.62
CA ARG A 328 -3.23 27.80 -4.83
C ARG A 328 -4.18 28.97 -5.08
N THR A 329 -4.87 29.01 -6.22
CA THR A 329 -5.78 30.10 -6.60
C THR A 329 -7.25 29.84 -6.28
N PHE A 330 -7.65 28.59 -6.01
CA PHE A 330 -9.07 28.24 -5.77
C PHE A 330 -9.47 28.09 -4.28
N GLY A 331 -8.55 28.32 -3.34
CA GLY A 331 -8.79 28.04 -1.91
C GLY A 331 -8.37 29.11 -0.90
N ILE A 332 -7.84 30.27 -1.33
CA ILE A 332 -7.69 31.44 -0.47
C ILE A 332 -8.58 32.53 -1.06
N GLY A 333 -9.89 32.31 -0.94
CA GLY A 333 -10.86 33.37 -1.07
C GLY A 333 -10.59 34.40 0.01
N ARG A 334 -10.28 35.61 -0.43
CA ARG A 334 -10.49 36.86 0.32
C ARG A 334 -11.76 36.71 1.19
N GLY A 335 -11.58 36.65 2.50
CA GLY A 335 -12.69 36.35 3.40
C GLY A 335 -12.33 36.38 4.88
N ALA A 336 -11.52 37.35 5.31
CA ALA A 336 -11.62 38.01 6.60
C ALA A 336 -10.60 39.16 6.60
N VAL A 337 -11.16 40.37 6.62
CA VAL A 337 -10.48 41.60 7.05
C VAL A 337 -10.06 41.45 8.51
#